data_AF-A0A660MZY0-F1
#
_entry.id   AF-A0A660MZY0-F1
#
_cell.length_a   1.000
_cell.length_b   1.000
_cell.length_c   1.000
_cell.angle_alpha   90.00
_cell.angle_beta   90.00
_cell.angle_gamma   90.00
#
_symmetry.space_group_name_H-M   'P 1'
#
loop_
_entity.id
_entity.type
_entity.pdbx_description
1 polymer ?
#
loop_
_entity_poly.entity_id
_entity_poly.type
_entity_poly.pdbx_seq_one_letter_code
_entity_poly.pdbx_strand_id
1 'polypeptide(L)'
;MSNQLIQFNADTRVTLITHNNRYWLTAEDVGRCLGYAAGKERQGITNVFNRHIDEFSEEDSVVIKLMTTDGKAYNTRVFSQTGCIKLGFFSNTPTAKTFRKWAARVLAGESQPHAQMQALKAAYLASNPEAAKLLRYLELDLNHAEIGKLLGISGQAVRDRLKKLAKLGLADYTPNPALSERGKLGNAAKQAQRAFLANQQSLALEG
;
A
#
# COMPACT_ATOMS: atom_id res chain seq x y z
N MET A 1 12.40 -18.85 7.24
CA MET A 1 11.51 -18.11 8.15
C MET A 1 12.38 -17.48 9.21
N SER A 2 12.26 -16.17 9.45
CA SER A 2 12.92 -15.54 10.60
C SER A 2 11.90 -15.47 11.73
N ASN A 3 12.34 -15.80 12.94
CA ASN A 3 11.54 -15.70 14.15
C ASN A 3 12.09 -14.54 14.99
N GLN A 4 11.32 -13.48 15.13
CA GLN A 4 11.73 -12.32 15.93
C GLN A 4 11.00 -12.36 17.28
N LEU A 5 11.76 -12.32 18.37
CA LEU A 5 11.19 -12.24 19.71
C LEU A 5 10.82 -10.79 20.03
N ILE A 6 9.58 -10.57 20.44
CA ILE A 6 9.09 -9.26 20.89
C ILE A 6 8.29 -9.41 22.18
N GLN A 7 7.94 -8.28 22.78
CA GLN A 7 7.27 -8.25 24.07
C GLN A 7 5.90 -7.56 23.96
N PHE A 8 4.88 -8.20 24.52
CA PHE A 8 3.54 -7.69 24.72
C PHE A 8 3.34 -7.44 26.23
N ASN A 9 3.20 -6.18 26.64
CA ASN A 9 3.26 -5.75 28.05
C ASN A 9 4.56 -6.18 28.74
N ALA A 10 4.79 -5.78 30.00
CA ALA A 10 6.07 -6.02 30.68
C ALA A 10 6.45 -7.50 30.84
N ASP A 11 5.51 -8.45 30.74
CA ASP A 11 5.77 -9.85 31.10
C ASP A 11 5.49 -10.89 30.00
N THR A 12 4.84 -10.53 28.88
CA THR A 12 4.49 -11.54 27.84
C THR A 12 5.46 -11.51 26.68
N ARG A 13 6.26 -12.56 26.52
CA ARG A 13 7.12 -12.76 25.34
C ARG A 13 6.32 -13.39 24.21
N VAL A 14 6.55 -12.90 22.99
CA VAL A 14 5.82 -13.31 21.78
C VAL A 14 6.82 -13.53 20.66
N THR A 15 6.62 -14.59 19.87
CA THR A 15 7.45 -14.87 18.70
C THR A 15 6.70 -14.44 17.44
N LEU A 16 7.25 -13.47 16.71
CA LEU A 16 6.78 -13.11 15.37
C LEU A 16 7.29 -14.14 14.36
N ILE A 17 6.38 -14.70 13.59
CA ILE A 17 6.70 -15.60 12.48
C ILE A 17 6.54 -14.83 11.18
N THR A 18 7.58 -14.79 10.36
CA THR A 18 7.49 -14.23 9.00
C THR A 18 7.04 -15.28 7.99
N HIS A 19 5.90 -15.05 7.35
CA HIS A 19 5.34 -15.91 6.30
C HIS A 19 4.67 -15.03 5.22
N ASN A 20 5.00 -15.26 3.95
CA ASN A 20 4.52 -14.46 2.80
C ASN A 20 4.68 -12.95 3.02
N ASN A 21 5.85 -12.51 3.51
CA ASN A 21 6.17 -11.11 3.80
C ASN A 21 5.21 -10.42 4.79
N ARG A 22 4.43 -11.18 5.57
CA ARG A 22 3.59 -10.69 6.66
C ARG A 22 4.07 -11.29 7.98
N TYR A 23 3.79 -10.60 9.09
CA TYR A 23 4.01 -11.12 10.44
C TYR A 23 2.78 -11.86 10.95
N TRP A 24 3.02 -13.00 11.58
CA TRP A 24 2.01 -13.90 12.09
C TRP A 24 2.32 -14.30 13.53
N LEU A 25 1.27 -14.64 14.27
CA LEU A 25 1.39 -15.18 15.63
C LEU A 25 0.81 -16.58 15.72
N THR A 26 1.39 -17.41 16.57
CA THR A 26 0.80 -18.71 16.90
C THR A 26 -0.45 -18.54 17.75
N ALA A 27 -1.37 -19.51 17.69
CA ALA A 27 -2.53 -19.54 18.59
C ALA A 27 -2.13 -19.45 20.08
N GLU A 28 -0.98 -20.02 20.44
CA GLU A 28 -0.48 -20.01 21.81
C GLU A 28 -0.01 -18.61 22.24
N ASP A 29 0.78 -17.92 21.42
CA ASP A 29 1.22 -16.56 21.70
C ASP A 29 0.04 -15.58 21.79
N VAL A 30 -0.96 -15.74 20.91
CA VAL A 30 -2.20 -14.94 20.95
C VAL A 30 -2.96 -15.19 22.27
N GLY A 31 -3.06 -16.45 22.71
CA GLY A 31 -3.70 -16.79 23.96
C GLY A 31 -2.97 -16.23 25.18
N ARG A 32 -1.63 -16.25 25.18
CA ARG A 32 -0.81 -15.61 26.22
C ARG A 32 -1.07 -14.11 26.28
N CYS A 33 -1.11 -13.43 25.12
CA CYS A 33 -1.42 -11.99 25.08
C CYS A 33 -2.84 -11.66 25.57
N LEU A 34 -3.80 -12.52 25.27
CA LEU A 34 -5.19 -12.33 25.69
C LEU A 34 -5.44 -12.74 27.16
N GLY A 35 -4.41 -13.20 27.87
CA GLY A 35 -4.48 -13.53 29.29
C GLY A 35 -5.17 -14.85 29.60
N TYR A 36 -5.16 -15.79 28.65
CA TYR A 36 -5.59 -17.16 28.94
C TYR A 36 -4.60 -17.83 29.90
N ALA A 37 -5.11 -18.74 30.74
CA ALA A 37 -4.31 -19.43 31.73
C ALA A 37 -3.20 -20.28 31.09
N ALA A 38 -2.07 -20.40 31.82
CA ALA A 38 -0.94 -21.23 31.41
C ALA A 38 -1.38 -22.67 31.07
N GLY A 39 -0.97 -23.16 29.90
CA GLY A 39 -1.36 -24.47 29.35
C GLY A 39 -2.71 -24.49 28.63
N LYS A 40 -3.49 -23.40 28.67
CA LYS A 40 -4.81 -23.29 28.02
C LYS A 40 -4.86 -22.25 26.90
N GLU A 41 -3.74 -21.60 26.60
CA GLU A 41 -3.68 -20.47 25.66
C GLU A 41 -4.07 -20.89 24.25
N ARG A 42 -3.41 -21.93 23.72
CA ARG A 42 -3.72 -22.49 22.40
C ARG A 42 -5.16 -22.99 22.32
N GLN A 43 -5.62 -23.70 23.36
CA GLN A 43 -6.97 -24.28 23.38
C GLN A 43 -8.04 -23.19 23.43
N GLY A 44 -7.83 -22.16 24.26
CA GLY A 44 -8.71 -21.00 24.37
C GLY A 44 -8.90 -20.30 23.03
N ILE A 45 -7.79 -20.02 22.32
CA ILE A 45 -7.85 -19.41 20.99
C ILE A 45 -8.48 -20.32 19.95
N THR A 46 -8.17 -21.61 19.97
CA THR A 46 -8.79 -22.57 19.04
C THR A 46 -10.31 -22.63 19.24
N ASN A 47 -10.79 -22.59 20.48
CA ASN A 47 -12.21 -22.56 20.79
C ASN A 47 -12.89 -21.28 20.30
N VAL A 48 -12.27 -20.12 20.50
CA VAL A 48 -12.78 -18.84 20.00
C VAL A 48 -12.83 -18.84 18.48
N PHE A 49 -11.74 -19.24 17.83
CA PHE A 49 -11.67 -19.36 16.36
C PHE A 49 -12.76 -20.27 15.80
N ASN A 50 -12.94 -21.47 16.36
CA ASN A 50 -13.92 -22.43 15.88
C ASN A 50 -15.37 -21.95 16.03
N ARG A 51 -15.67 -21.14 17.06
CA ARG A 51 -17.01 -20.56 17.27
C ARG A 51 -17.38 -19.48 16.27
N HIS A 52 -16.37 -18.85 15.65
CA HIS A 52 -16.53 -17.72 14.73
C HIS A 52 -15.84 -18.01 13.40
N ILE A 53 -15.71 -19.28 13.01
CA ILE A 53 -14.90 -19.70 11.86
C ILE A 53 -15.38 -19.09 10.54
N ASP A 54 -16.67 -18.79 10.45
CA ASP A 54 -17.35 -18.11 9.36
C ASP A 54 -16.85 -16.66 9.14
N GLU A 55 -16.33 -16.02 10.18
CA GLU A 55 -15.75 -14.67 10.11
C GLU A 55 -14.28 -14.66 9.67
N PHE A 56 -13.63 -15.83 9.54
CA PHE A 56 -12.22 -15.94 9.16
C PHE A 56 -12.06 -16.39 7.70
N SER A 57 -11.16 -15.70 7.00
CA SER A 57 -10.69 -16.08 5.67
C SER A 57 -9.32 -16.78 5.74
N GLU A 58 -8.86 -17.31 4.61
CA GLU A 58 -7.51 -17.86 4.46
C GLU A 58 -6.40 -16.80 4.69
N GLU A 59 -6.71 -15.51 4.52
CA GLU A 59 -5.78 -14.41 4.83
C GLU A 59 -5.67 -14.11 6.34
N ASP A 60 -6.67 -14.54 7.12
CA ASP A 60 -6.72 -14.30 8.56
C ASP A 60 -6.04 -15.41 9.36
N SER A 61 -6.13 -16.66 8.88
CA SER A 61 -5.54 -17.82 9.55
C SER A 61 -5.11 -18.91 8.57
N VAL A 62 -3.93 -19.46 8.80
CA VAL A 62 -3.38 -20.58 8.03
C VAL A 62 -2.67 -21.58 8.96
N VAL A 63 -2.56 -22.83 8.52
CA VAL A 63 -1.74 -23.85 9.19
C VAL A 63 -0.41 -23.97 8.46
N ILE A 64 0.68 -23.73 9.17
CA ILE A 64 2.04 -23.85 8.65
C ILE A 64 2.82 -24.93 9.40
N LYS A 65 3.84 -25.50 8.74
CA LYS A 65 4.78 -26.41 9.40
C LYS A 65 5.86 -25.59 10.10
N LEU A 66 5.83 -25.56 11.43
CA LEU A 66 6.87 -24.93 12.25
C LEU A 66 7.83 -26.00 12.78
N MET A 67 9.13 -25.78 12.61
CA MET A 67 10.17 -26.62 13.21
C MET A 67 10.36 -26.20 14.67
N THR A 68 10.28 -27.16 15.59
CA THR A 68 10.54 -26.91 17.02
C THR A 68 11.99 -27.27 17.38
N THR A 69 12.38 -26.96 18.61
CA THR A 69 13.70 -27.28 19.20
C THR A 69 14.06 -28.76 19.11
N ASP A 70 13.06 -29.64 19.04
CA ASP A 70 13.23 -31.09 18.96
C ASP A 70 13.54 -31.59 17.54
N GLY A 71 13.75 -30.67 16.59
CA GLY A 71 14.03 -30.97 15.18
C GLY A 71 12.82 -31.45 14.37
N LYS A 72 11.66 -31.59 14.99
CA LYS A 72 10.42 -32.04 14.35
C LYS A 72 9.59 -30.86 13.86
N ALA A 73 8.94 -31.05 12.71
CA ALA A 73 8.00 -30.08 12.15
C ALA A 73 6.58 -30.43 12.58
N TYR A 74 5.87 -29.45 13.15
CA TYR A 74 4.49 -29.59 13.59
C TYR A 74 3.58 -28.65 12.81
N ASN A 75 2.37 -29.12 12.51
CA ASN A 75 1.31 -28.29 11.95
C ASN A 75 0.77 -27.34 13.02
N THR A 76 1.09 -26.06 12.87
CA THR A 76 0.71 -25.00 13.81
C THR A 76 -0.15 -23.97 13.09
N ARG A 77 -1.32 -23.70 13.66
CA ARG A 77 -2.18 -22.62 13.19
C ARG A 77 -1.61 -21.28 13.63
N VAL A 78 -1.49 -20.38 12.68
CA VAL A 78 -1.04 -19.01 12.88
C VAL A 78 -2.11 -18.02 12.42
N PHE A 79 -2.05 -16.80 12.93
CA PHE A 79 -2.99 -15.72 12.68
C PHE A 79 -2.27 -14.46 12.22
N SER A 80 -2.82 -13.81 11.21
CA SER A 80 -2.30 -12.55 10.68
C SER A 80 -2.71 -11.37 11.57
N GLN A 81 -2.33 -10.15 11.20
CA GLN A 81 -2.77 -8.92 11.88
C GLN A 81 -4.30 -8.86 12.03
N THR A 82 -5.04 -9.06 10.94
CA THR A 82 -6.51 -9.01 10.91
C THR A 82 -7.11 -10.14 11.73
N GLY A 83 -6.57 -11.37 11.59
CA GLY A 83 -6.98 -12.51 12.40
C GLY A 83 -6.78 -12.29 13.91
N CYS A 84 -5.65 -11.71 14.32
CA CYS A 84 -5.40 -11.36 15.71
C CYS A 84 -6.38 -10.29 16.23
N ILE A 85 -6.69 -9.29 15.41
CA ILE A 85 -7.68 -8.26 15.76
C ILE A 85 -9.07 -8.87 15.95
N LYS A 86 -9.50 -9.76 15.04
CA LYS A 86 -10.78 -10.50 15.13
C LYS A 86 -10.84 -11.34 16.40
N LEU A 87 -9.82 -12.16 16.67
CA LEU A 87 -9.71 -12.93 17.92
C LEU A 87 -9.80 -12.00 19.14
N GLY A 88 -9.12 -10.86 19.11
CA GLY A 88 -9.23 -9.86 20.16
C GLY A 88 -10.64 -9.28 20.34
N PHE A 89 -11.47 -9.20 19.29
CA PHE A 89 -12.87 -8.78 19.44
C PHE A 89 -13.75 -9.89 20.04
N PHE A 90 -13.52 -11.14 19.64
CA PHE A 90 -14.30 -12.29 20.10
C PHE A 90 -13.88 -12.79 21.49
N SER A 91 -12.66 -12.50 21.92
CA SER A 91 -12.17 -12.81 23.25
C SER A 91 -12.67 -11.79 24.27
N ASN A 92 -13.54 -12.24 25.18
CA ASN A 92 -14.00 -11.45 26.32
C ASN A 92 -12.95 -11.46 27.45
N THR A 93 -11.81 -10.78 27.24
CA THR A 93 -10.72 -10.68 28.22
C THR A 93 -10.34 -9.23 28.53
N PRO A 94 -9.81 -8.93 29.73
CA PRO A 94 -9.43 -7.56 30.10
C PRO A 94 -8.34 -6.96 29.19
N THR A 95 -7.41 -7.79 28.70
CA THR A 95 -6.29 -7.35 27.86
C THR A 95 -6.66 -7.22 26.38
N ALA A 96 -7.86 -7.65 25.97
CA ALA A 96 -8.29 -7.69 24.58
C ALA A 96 -8.15 -6.34 23.85
N LYS A 97 -8.53 -5.23 24.50
CA LYS A 97 -8.39 -3.88 23.93
C LYS A 97 -6.93 -3.51 23.67
N THR A 98 -6.05 -3.79 24.63
CA THR A 98 -4.61 -3.53 24.53
C THR A 98 -3.98 -4.41 23.46
N PHE A 99 -4.37 -5.68 23.40
CA PHE A 99 -3.92 -6.62 22.39
C PHE A 99 -4.26 -6.17 20.97
N ARG A 100 -5.51 -5.74 20.71
CA ARG A 100 -5.90 -5.23 19.38
C ARG A 100 -5.05 -4.03 18.95
N LYS A 101 -4.82 -3.06 19.86
CA LYS A 101 -3.97 -1.88 19.56
C LYS A 101 -2.52 -2.29 19.27
N TRP A 102 -1.99 -3.22 20.05
CA TRP A 102 -0.62 -3.70 19.88
C TRP A 102 -0.48 -4.50 18.58
N ALA A 103 -1.39 -5.43 18.29
CA ALA A 103 -1.39 -6.23 17.07
C ALA A 103 -1.50 -5.33 15.84
N ALA A 104 -2.37 -4.32 15.87
CA ALA A 104 -2.51 -3.36 14.79
C ALA A 104 -1.21 -2.58 14.50
N ARG A 105 -0.39 -2.31 15.52
CA ARG A 105 0.88 -1.58 15.36
C ARG A 105 2.04 -2.50 14.99
N VAL A 106 2.15 -3.65 15.64
CA VAL A 106 3.31 -4.54 15.53
C VAL A 106 3.18 -5.48 14.33
N LEU A 107 2.01 -6.09 14.13
CA LEU A 107 1.79 -7.03 13.03
C LEU A 107 1.53 -6.36 11.69
N ALA A 108 1.25 -5.04 11.68
CA ALA A 108 1.30 -4.26 10.45
C ALA A 108 2.67 -4.35 9.76
N GLY A 109 3.73 -4.62 10.54
CA GLY A 109 5.09 -4.34 10.11
C GLY A 109 5.26 -2.86 9.75
N GLU A 110 6.44 -2.44 9.33
CA GLU A 110 6.45 -1.42 8.28
C GLU A 110 5.69 -2.07 7.14
N SER A 111 4.47 -1.61 6.82
CA SER A 111 3.68 -2.16 5.73
C SER A 111 4.62 -2.41 4.55
N GLN A 112 4.99 -3.68 4.31
CA GLN A 112 5.88 -4.05 3.22
C GLN A 112 5.38 -3.46 1.90
N PRO A 113 4.06 -3.31 1.64
CA PRO A 113 3.58 -2.53 0.51
C PRO A 113 4.09 -1.09 0.48
N HIS A 114 4.14 -0.38 1.61
CA HIS A 114 4.62 1.00 1.67
C HIS A 114 6.14 1.08 1.52
N ALA A 115 6.92 0.25 2.21
CA ALA A 115 8.38 0.25 2.07
C ALA A 115 8.81 -0.20 0.66
N GLN A 116 8.17 -1.23 0.11
CA GLN A 116 8.41 -1.70 -1.26
C GLN A 116 7.92 -0.68 -2.30
N MET A 117 6.78 -0.02 -2.06
CA MET A 117 6.30 1.08 -2.92
C MET A 117 7.24 2.28 -2.87
N GLN A 118 7.77 2.63 -1.70
CA GLN A 118 8.78 3.69 -1.55
C GLN A 118 10.08 3.31 -2.27
N ALA A 119 10.54 2.08 -2.13
CA ALA A 119 11.72 1.57 -2.85
C ALA A 119 11.51 1.59 -4.37
N LEU A 120 10.32 1.16 -4.83
CA LEU A 120 9.95 1.20 -6.24
C LEU A 120 9.86 2.64 -6.77
N LYS A 121 9.25 3.55 -5.99
CA LYS A 121 9.21 4.99 -6.28
C LYS A 121 10.62 5.55 -6.40
N ALA A 122 11.50 5.26 -5.46
CA ALA A 122 12.89 5.71 -5.48
C ALA A 122 13.64 5.19 -6.71
N ALA A 123 13.51 3.90 -7.03
CA ALA A 123 14.12 3.30 -8.22
C ALA A 123 13.58 3.89 -9.53
N TYR A 124 12.28 4.17 -9.60
CA TYR A 124 11.66 4.83 -10.75
C TYR A 124 12.18 6.26 -10.93
N LEU A 125 12.30 7.04 -9.84
CA LEU A 125 12.81 8.40 -9.91
C LEU A 125 14.31 8.45 -10.25
N ALA A 126 15.10 7.48 -9.77
CA ALA A 126 16.51 7.36 -10.12
C ALA A 126 16.72 7.03 -11.61
N SER A 127 15.86 6.18 -12.19
CA SER A 127 15.89 5.84 -13.62
C SER A 127 15.26 6.91 -14.52
N ASN A 128 14.42 7.80 -13.98
CA ASN A 128 13.72 8.85 -14.73
C ASN A 128 14.01 10.25 -14.14
N PRO A 129 15.20 10.82 -14.39
CA PRO A 129 15.61 12.10 -13.80
C PRO A 129 14.69 13.26 -14.19
N GLU A 130 14.10 13.24 -15.38
CA GLU A 130 13.13 14.24 -15.85
C GLU A 130 11.82 14.20 -15.07
N ALA A 131 11.36 13.01 -14.63
CA ALA A 131 10.19 12.88 -13.77
C ALA A 131 10.49 13.41 -12.37
N ALA A 132 11.68 13.14 -11.83
CA ALA A 132 12.12 13.66 -10.54
C ALA A 132 12.20 15.20 -10.53
N LYS A 133 12.79 15.82 -11.57
CA LYS A 133 12.82 17.29 -11.71
C LYS A 133 11.42 17.88 -11.78
N LEU A 134 10.53 17.27 -12.55
CA LEU A 134 9.15 17.72 -12.71
C LEU A 134 8.38 17.68 -11.39
N LEU A 135 8.54 16.63 -10.57
CA LEU A 135 7.97 16.58 -9.22
C LEU A 135 8.57 17.66 -8.31
N ARG A 136 9.91 17.85 -8.35
CA ARG A 136 10.58 18.90 -7.57
C ARG A 136 10.09 20.30 -7.94
N TYR A 137 9.86 20.57 -9.22
CA TYR A 137 9.34 21.87 -9.63
C TYR A 137 7.87 22.07 -9.25
N LEU A 138 7.09 20.99 -9.16
CA LEU A 138 5.73 21.05 -8.62
C LEU A 138 5.74 21.36 -7.12
N GLU A 139 6.65 20.76 -6.34
CA GLU A 139 6.83 21.04 -4.90
C GLU A 139 7.26 22.48 -4.62
N LEU A 140 7.85 23.16 -5.61
CA LEU A 140 8.23 24.57 -5.55
C LEU A 140 7.12 25.53 -6.01
N ASP A 141 5.90 25.01 -6.22
CA ASP A 141 4.71 25.77 -6.66
C ASP A 141 4.87 26.50 -8.00
N LEU A 142 5.77 26.03 -8.89
CA LEU A 142 5.90 26.60 -10.23
C LEU A 142 4.68 26.26 -11.09
N ASN A 143 4.30 27.17 -11.97
CA ASN A 143 3.23 26.89 -12.93
C ASN A 143 3.72 25.99 -14.07
N HIS A 144 2.80 25.27 -14.74
CA HIS A 144 3.15 24.34 -15.82
C HIS A 144 3.93 24.97 -16.99
N ALA A 145 3.79 26.28 -17.22
CA ALA A 145 4.51 26.97 -18.28
C ALA A 145 5.98 27.22 -17.89
N GLU A 146 6.23 27.59 -16.62
CA GLU A 146 7.57 27.72 -16.04
C GLU A 146 8.28 26.38 -15.99
N ILE A 147 7.58 25.34 -15.51
CA ILE A 147 8.07 23.96 -15.52
C ILE A 147 8.43 23.54 -16.95
N GLY A 148 7.57 23.86 -17.91
CA GLY A 148 7.82 23.58 -19.32
C GLY A 148 9.09 24.26 -19.84
N LYS A 149 9.28 25.55 -19.53
CA LYS A 149 10.50 26.29 -19.89
C LYS A 149 11.75 25.67 -19.27
N LEU A 150 11.72 25.30 -17.99
CA LEU A 150 12.86 24.71 -17.28
C LEU A 150 13.22 23.30 -17.79
N LEU A 151 12.24 22.53 -18.23
CA LEU A 151 12.43 21.18 -18.77
C LEU A 151 12.60 21.16 -20.31
N GLY A 152 12.54 22.30 -20.98
CA GLY A 152 12.61 22.37 -22.45
C GLY A 152 11.43 21.70 -23.17
N ILE A 153 10.25 21.64 -22.52
CA ILE A 153 9.04 21.00 -23.06
C ILE A 153 7.84 21.94 -23.05
N SER A 154 6.81 21.62 -23.84
CA SER A 154 5.58 22.40 -23.81
C SER A 154 4.84 22.22 -22.48
N GLY A 155 4.11 23.25 -22.03
CA GLY A 155 3.24 23.14 -20.85
C GLY A 155 2.15 22.06 -21.00
N GLN A 156 1.81 21.67 -22.23
CA GLN A 156 0.95 20.52 -22.51
C GLN A 156 1.64 19.20 -22.16
N ALA A 157 2.91 19.02 -22.58
CA ALA A 157 3.70 17.85 -22.25
C ALA A 157 3.93 17.72 -20.73
N VAL A 158 4.07 18.82 -20.00
CA VAL A 158 4.12 18.83 -18.53
C VAL A 158 2.84 18.23 -17.94
N ARG A 159 1.67 18.71 -18.38
CA ARG A 159 0.37 18.20 -17.92
C ARG A 159 0.18 16.72 -18.21
N ASP A 160 0.58 16.26 -19.39
CA ASP A 160 0.44 14.86 -19.78
C ASP A 160 1.39 13.94 -18.99
N ARG A 161 2.60 14.41 -18.67
CA ARG A 161 3.53 13.70 -17.76
C ARG A 161 3.00 13.66 -16.33
N LEU A 162 2.45 14.77 -15.82
CA LEU A 162 1.82 14.82 -14.50
C LEU A 162 0.65 13.84 -14.38
N LYS A 163 -0.21 13.72 -15.40
CA LYS A 163 -1.28 12.70 -15.42
C LYS A 163 -0.74 11.28 -15.31
N LYS A 164 0.36 10.97 -16.01
CA LYS A 164 0.98 9.64 -15.94
C LYS A 164 1.53 9.37 -14.54
N LEU A 165 2.19 10.34 -13.94
CA LEU A 165 2.72 10.23 -12.57
C LEU A 165 1.59 10.11 -11.54
N ALA A 166 0.49 10.84 -11.69
CA ALA A 166 -0.69 10.74 -10.83
C ALA A 166 -1.34 9.36 -10.90
N LYS A 167 -1.44 8.75 -12.10
CA LYS A 167 -1.92 7.37 -12.26
C LYS A 167 -1.04 6.34 -11.54
N LEU A 168 0.23 6.64 -11.36
CA LEU A 168 1.18 5.80 -10.61
C LEU A 168 1.20 6.14 -9.11
N GLY A 169 0.36 7.07 -8.64
CA GLY A 169 0.36 7.53 -7.25
C GLY A 169 1.61 8.35 -6.86
N LEU A 170 2.31 8.92 -7.85
CA LEU A 170 3.56 9.67 -7.65
C LEU A 170 3.37 11.19 -7.55
N ALA A 171 2.20 11.70 -7.91
CA ALA A 171 1.86 13.12 -7.86
C ALA A 171 0.38 13.33 -7.54
N ASP A 172 0.07 14.29 -6.68
CA ASP A 172 -1.30 14.75 -6.41
C ASP A 172 -1.75 15.74 -7.49
N TYR A 173 -1.95 15.24 -8.71
CA TYR A 173 -2.38 16.05 -9.86
C TYR A 173 -3.77 15.66 -10.33
N THR A 174 -4.76 16.48 -9.99
CA THR A 174 -6.14 16.35 -10.46
C THR A 174 -6.47 17.47 -11.45
N PRO A 175 -6.52 17.19 -12.76
CA PRO A 175 -6.91 18.20 -13.74
C PRO A 175 -8.40 18.55 -13.56
N ASN A 176 -8.70 19.85 -13.45
CA ASN A 176 -10.09 20.33 -13.40
C ASN A 176 -10.83 19.94 -14.71
N PRO A 177 -11.92 19.15 -14.62
CA PRO A 177 -12.58 18.58 -15.79
C PRO A 177 -13.20 19.66 -16.69
N ALA A 178 -13.77 20.73 -16.12
CA ALA A 178 -14.39 21.82 -16.89
C ALA A 178 -13.35 22.61 -17.72
N LEU A 179 -12.17 22.86 -17.14
CA LEU A 179 -11.08 23.55 -17.83
C LEU A 179 -10.40 22.65 -18.88
N SER A 180 -10.35 21.33 -18.63
CA SER A 180 -9.83 20.35 -19.57
C SER A 180 -10.69 20.26 -20.84
N GLU A 181 -12.02 20.16 -20.73
CA GLU A 181 -12.91 20.06 -21.89
C GLU A 181 -12.93 21.34 -22.74
N ARG A 182 -12.99 22.51 -22.09
CA ARG A 182 -12.88 23.81 -22.80
C ARG A 182 -11.56 23.94 -23.55
N GLY A 183 -10.46 23.44 -22.97
CA GLY A 183 -9.15 23.40 -23.63
C GLY A 183 -9.10 22.48 -24.85
N LYS A 184 -9.73 21.30 -24.78
CA LYS A 184 -9.83 20.37 -25.93
C LYS A 184 -10.60 20.99 -27.10
N LEU A 185 -11.76 21.60 -26.82
CA LEU A 185 -12.59 22.27 -27.81
C LEU A 185 -11.83 23.43 -28.48
N GLY A 186 -11.13 24.25 -27.69
CA GLY A 186 -10.31 25.34 -28.23
C GLY A 186 -9.15 24.86 -29.11
N ASN A 187 -8.47 23.77 -28.73
CA ASN A 187 -7.38 23.22 -29.54
C ASN A 187 -7.90 22.60 -30.85
N ALA A 188 -9.04 21.90 -30.81
CA ALA A 188 -9.70 21.36 -31.99
C ALA A 188 -10.10 22.48 -32.97
N ALA A 189 -10.67 23.58 -32.47
CA ALA A 189 -11.00 24.75 -33.29
C ALA A 189 -9.76 25.36 -33.95
N LYS A 190 -8.65 25.50 -33.20
CA LYS A 190 -7.38 26.03 -33.74
C LYS A 190 -6.78 25.11 -34.80
N GLN A 191 -6.88 23.79 -34.63
CA GLN A 191 -6.41 22.82 -35.62
C GLN A 191 -7.28 22.86 -36.89
N ALA A 192 -8.61 22.93 -36.75
CA ALA A 192 -9.52 23.06 -37.87
C ALA A 192 -9.26 24.34 -38.68
N GLN A 193 -9.03 25.47 -37.99
CA GLN A 193 -8.70 26.73 -38.65
C GLN A 193 -7.36 26.66 -39.40
N ARG A 194 -6.34 26.03 -38.81
CA ARG A 194 -5.06 25.81 -39.49
C ARG A 194 -5.19 24.91 -40.72
N ALA A 195 -5.95 23.82 -40.62
CA ALA A 195 -6.20 22.93 -41.75
C ALA A 195 -6.96 23.62 -42.88
N PHE A 196 -7.96 24.44 -42.53
CA PHE A 196 -8.71 25.25 -43.50
C PHE A 196 -7.82 26.26 -44.22
N LEU A 197 -6.96 26.98 -43.49
CA LEU A 197 -6.00 27.93 -44.08
C LEU A 197 -4.97 27.22 -44.96
N ALA A 198 -4.49 26.05 -44.56
CA ALA A 198 -3.56 25.25 -45.37
C ALA A 198 -4.22 24.77 -46.68
N ASN A 199 -5.48 24.32 -46.64
CA ASN A 199 -6.23 23.91 -47.83
C ASN A 199 -6.55 25.09 -48.76
N GLN A 200 -6.78 26.30 -48.24
CA GLN A 200 -6.93 27.48 -49.09
C GLN A 200 -5.62 27.86 -49.78
N GLN A 201 -4.49 27.74 -49.08
CA GLN A 201 -3.17 28.03 -49.65
C GLN A 201 -2.76 27.02 -50.73
N SER A 202 -3.17 25.75 -50.62
CA SER A 202 -2.91 24.75 -51.67
C SER A 202 -3.78 24.98 -52.92
N LEU A 203 -5.05 25.38 -52.77
CA LEU A 203 -5.91 25.70 -53.93
C LEU A 203 -5.43 26.93 -54.72
N ALA A 204 -4.77 27.88 -54.07
CA ALA A 204 -4.27 29.10 -54.71
C ALA A 204 -2.99 28.90 -55.55
N LEU A 205 -2.37 27.71 -55.49
CA LEU A 205 -1.14 27.37 -56.24
C LEU A 205 -1.42 26.47 -57.47
N GLU A 206 -2.65 25.97 -57.63
CA GLU A 206 -3.06 25.06 -58.72
C GLU A 206 -3.91 25.74 -59.81
N GLY A 207 -4.14 27.06 -59.72
CA GLY A 207 -4.83 27.89 -60.72
C GLY A 207 -3.93 28.98 -61.27
#